data_AF-A0A7S2D1H9-F1
#
_entry.id   AF-A0A7S2D1H9-F1
#
_cell.length_a   1.000
_cell.length_b   1.000
_cell.length_c   1.000
_cell.angle_alpha   90.00
_cell.angle_beta   90.00
_cell.angle_gamma   90.00
#
_symmetry.space_group_name_H-M   'P 1'
#
loop_
_entity.id
_entity.type
_entity.pdbx_description
1 polymer ?
#
loop_
_entity_poly.entity_id
_entity_poly.type
_entity_poly.pdbx_seq_one_letter_code
_entity_poly.pdbx_strand_id
1 'polypeptide(L)'
;LIGSWRPIDPGSWQSAQHRRTSPLLTLNSPLPPPVPPQPVSGLRHKSTIMAGAPSLESQVGVFLRTERNTYELDTLHQKLMSHTQHMRGAQDQLRLALEVAFLSHLGQRRRSGEAYITHPVTVATILADSKLDIESVVSGLLHDTVED
;
A
#
# COMPACT_ATOMS: atom_id res chain seq x y z
N LEU A 1 -19.23 -17.84 38.58
CA LEU A 1 -17.92 -18.01 37.90
C LEU A 1 -17.55 -16.69 37.25
N ILE A 2 -16.91 -15.78 37.98
CA ILE A 2 -16.41 -14.50 37.44
C ILE A 2 -15.07 -14.26 38.14
N GLY A 3 -13.99 -14.62 37.45
CA GLY A 3 -12.61 -14.46 37.94
C GLY A 3 -12.11 -13.05 37.61
N SER A 4 -11.71 -12.34 38.65
CA SER A 4 -11.16 -10.99 38.65
C SER A 4 -9.89 -10.85 37.82
N TRP A 5 -9.88 -9.93 36.86
CA TRP A 5 -8.66 -9.42 36.23
C TRP A 5 -7.88 -8.54 37.23
N ARG A 6 -6.56 -8.76 37.35
CA ARG A 6 -5.62 -7.87 38.03
C ARG A 6 -4.65 -7.25 37.00
N PRO A 7 -4.33 -5.95 37.07
CA PRO A 7 -3.38 -5.32 36.17
C PRO A 7 -1.93 -5.67 36.56
N ILE A 8 -1.06 -5.78 35.55
CA ILE A 8 0.39 -6.03 35.70
C ILE A 8 1.11 -4.69 35.74
N ASP A 9 1.95 -4.48 36.76
CA ASP A 9 2.76 -3.28 36.98
C ASP A 9 3.84 -3.07 35.89
N PRO A 10 4.04 -1.83 35.39
CA PRO A 10 5.09 -1.51 34.44
C PRO A 10 6.38 -1.12 35.18
N GLY A 11 7.23 -2.09 35.56
CA GLY A 11 8.42 -1.77 36.37
C GLY A 11 9.60 -2.72 36.40
N SER A 12 9.64 -3.79 35.59
CA SER A 12 10.66 -4.86 35.77
C SER A 12 11.65 -5.07 34.64
N TRP A 13 11.98 -4.04 33.84
CA TRP A 13 13.02 -4.14 32.81
C TRP A 13 14.26 -3.32 33.14
N GLN A 14 15.01 -3.72 34.17
CA GLN A 14 16.44 -3.45 34.25
C GLN A 14 17.20 -4.68 34.75
N SER A 15 18.32 -4.95 34.07
CA SER A 15 19.43 -5.84 34.44
C SER A 15 19.44 -7.23 33.79
N ALA A 16 20.08 -7.32 32.61
CA ALA A 16 21.08 -8.36 32.31
C ALA A 16 21.73 -8.08 30.95
N GLN A 17 22.84 -7.36 30.95
CA GLN A 17 23.78 -7.35 29.82
C GLN A 17 24.87 -8.43 30.02
N HIS A 18 25.35 -8.96 28.88
CA HIS A 18 26.55 -9.79 28.65
C HIS A 18 26.41 -11.30 28.95
N ARG A 19 26.73 -12.24 28.05
CA ARG A 19 27.92 -12.38 27.17
C ARG A 19 27.62 -13.23 25.91
N ARG A 20 28.55 -13.11 24.96
CA ARG A 20 28.61 -13.55 23.55
C ARG A 20 28.81 -15.07 23.37
N THR A 21 28.34 -15.65 22.25
CA THR A 21 29.09 -16.44 21.21
C THR A 21 28.15 -16.95 20.10
N SER A 22 28.63 -16.90 18.85
CA SER A 22 27.99 -17.13 17.52
C SER A 22 27.52 -18.58 17.20
N PRO A 23 27.14 -18.94 15.95
CA PRO A 23 26.01 -18.50 15.11
C PRO A 23 25.17 -19.72 14.63
N LEU A 24 23.84 -19.71 14.77
CA LEU A 24 22.99 -20.68 14.06
C LEU A 24 21.73 -19.99 13.53
N LEU A 25 21.45 -20.26 12.26
CA LEU A 25 20.29 -19.84 11.49
C LEU A 25 19.00 -20.25 12.20
N THR A 26 18.34 -19.32 12.89
CA THR A 26 16.98 -19.52 13.37
C THR A 26 16.00 -18.94 12.34
N LEU A 27 15.48 -19.83 11.49
CA LEU A 27 14.43 -19.59 10.50
C LEU A 27 13.06 -19.31 11.16
N ASN A 28 13.00 -18.40 12.14
CA ASN A 28 11.75 -18.08 12.82
C ASN A 28 11.76 -16.74 13.58
N SER A 29 12.26 -15.68 12.94
CA SER A 29 11.99 -14.31 13.40
C SER A 29 10.77 -13.76 12.66
N PRO A 30 9.78 -13.17 13.34
CA PRO A 30 8.68 -12.49 12.67
C PRO A 30 9.27 -11.39 11.78
N LEU A 31 8.83 -11.35 10.52
CA LEU A 31 9.19 -10.28 9.58
C LEU A 31 8.93 -8.93 10.26
N PRO A 32 9.88 -7.98 10.23
CA PRO A 32 9.61 -6.64 10.74
C PRO A 32 8.43 -6.04 9.95
N PRO A 33 7.56 -5.24 10.61
CA PRO A 33 6.47 -4.56 9.92
C PRO A 33 7.04 -3.74 8.75
N PRO A 34 6.29 -3.62 7.62
CA PRO A 34 6.74 -2.84 6.48
C PRO A 34 7.10 -1.44 6.95
N VAL A 35 8.32 -1.00 6.60
CA VAL A 35 8.80 0.34 6.95
C VAL A 35 7.96 1.34 6.15
N PRO A 36 7.22 2.27 6.82
CA PRO A 36 6.49 3.31 6.10
C PRO A 36 7.48 4.16 5.29
N PRO A 37 7.08 4.65 4.11
CA PRO A 37 7.93 5.53 3.32
C PRO A 37 8.36 6.73 4.18
N GLN A 38 9.67 6.97 4.22
CA GLN A 38 10.20 8.13 4.95
C GLN A 38 9.81 9.40 4.16
N PRO A 39 9.30 10.45 4.81
CA PRO A 39 8.99 11.69 4.12
C PRO A 39 10.28 12.28 3.53
N VAL A 40 10.30 12.49 2.20
CA VAL A 40 11.40 13.19 1.56
C VAL A 40 11.34 14.65 2.00
N SER A 41 12.27 15.06 2.87
CA SER A 41 12.37 16.46 3.30
C SER A 41 12.82 17.32 2.11
N GLY A 42 11.89 17.77 1.27
CA GLY A 42 12.27 18.50 0.05
C GLY A 42 11.18 19.29 -0.68
N LEU A 43 9.88 19.08 -0.44
CA LEU A 43 8.86 19.82 -1.17
C LEU A 43 8.40 21.06 -0.39
N ARG A 44 9.21 22.12 -0.49
CA ARG A 44 8.85 23.46 -0.05
C ARG A 44 7.62 23.93 -0.86
N HIS A 45 6.49 24.14 -0.19
CA HIS A 45 5.30 24.72 -0.80
C HIS A 45 5.63 26.07 -1.47
N LYS A 46 5.51 26.13 -2.79
CA LYS A 46 5.23 27.37 -3.51
C LYS A 46 3.77 27.33 -3.92
N SER A 47 2.94 28.02 -3.14
CA SER A 47 1.60 28.42 -3.52
C SER A 47 1.70 29.37 -4.72
N THR A 48 1.53 28.82 -5.92
CA THR A 48 1.21 29.61 -7.11
C THR A 48 -0.13 29.10 -7.61
N ILE A 49 -1.18 29.85 -7.30
CA ILE A 49 -2.49 29.70 -7.90
C ILE A 49 -2.32 30.05 -9.39
N MET A 50 -2.27 29.05 -10.26
CA MET A 50 -2.43 29.22 -11.71
C MET A 50 -3.78 28.61 -12.09
N ALA A 51 -4.73 29.49 -12.36
CA ALA A 51 -5.98 29.15 -13.02
C ALA A 51 -5.66 28.58 -14.41
N GLY A 52 -5.89 27.28 -14.59
CA GLY A 52 -5.55 26.55 -15.83
C GLY A 52 -5.02 25.13 -15.62
N ALA A 53 -5.12 24.56 -14.41
CA ALA A 53 -4.74 23.17 -14.18
C ALA A 53 -5.63 22.22 -15.03
N PRO A 54 -5.04 21.35 -15.86
CA PRO A 54 -5.80 20.31 -16.54
C PRO A 54 -6.60 19.47 -15.53
N SER A 55 -7.80 19.00 -15.90
CA SER A 55 -8.59 18.05 -15.09
C SER A 55 -7.68 16.91 -14.58
N LEU A 56 -7.93 16.40 -13.37
CA LEU A 56 -7.21 15.26 -12.80
C LEU A 56 -7.07 14.11 -13.81
N GLU A 57 -8.15 13.80 -14.55
CA GLU A 57 -8.16 12.79 -15.62
C GLU A 57 -7.15 13.09 -16.75
N SER A 58 -6.99 14.37 -17.10
CA SER A 58 -6.05 14.77 -18.15
C SER A 58 -4.60 14.83 -17.66
N GLN A 59 -4.36 15.05 -16.37
CA GLN A 59 -3.03 14.92 -15.75
C GLN A 59 -2.61 13.45 -15.63
N VAL A 60 -3.54 12.59 -15.19
CA VAL A 60 -3.40 11.12 -15.18
C VAL A 60 -2.99 10.64 -16.58
N GLY A 61 -3.75 11.03 -17.61
CA GLY A 61 -3.52 10.61 -18.99
C GLY A 61 -2.23 11.15 -19.62
N VAL A 62 -1.70 12.30 -19.18
CA VAL A 62 -0.41 12.82 -19.67
C VAL A 62 0.77 12.15 -19.00
N PHE A 63 0.65 11.83 -17.72
CA PHE A 63 1.73 11.29 -16.92
C PHE A 63 1.93 9.77 -17.09
N LEU A 64 0.85 9.02 -17.31
CA LEU A 64 0.93 7.59 -17.62
C LEU A 64 1.63 7.29 -18.96
N ARG A 65 1.95 8.29 -19.81
CA ARG A 65 2.48 8.09 -21.18
C ARG A 65 3.88 7.47 -21.29
N THR A 66 4.62 7.26 -20.20
CA THR A 66 5.88 6.50 -20.26
C THR A 66 5.58 5.02 -20.41
N GLU A 67 6.20 4.37 -21.40
CA GLU A 67 5.97 2.96 -21.76
C GLU A 67 6.14 1.99 -20.59
N ARG A 68 7.02 2.30 -19.63
CA ARG A 68 7.21 1.45 -18.44
C ARG A 68 6.01 1.52 -17.49
N ASN A 69 5.46 2.72 -17.28
CA ASN A 69 4.35 2.91 -16.36
C ASN A 69 3.06 2.32 -16.93
N THR A 70 2.84 2.43 -18.25
CA THR A 70 1.69 1.79 -18.91
C THR A 70 1.75 0.27 -18.77
N TYR A 71 2.91 -0.35 -19.04
CA TYR A 71 3.06 -1.80 -18.93
C TYR A 71 2.84 -2.31 -17.50
N GLU A 72 3.38 -1.59 -16.51
CA GLU A 72 3.22 -1.95 -15.11
C GLU A 72 1.76 -1.84 -14.67
N LEU A 73 1.09 -0.74 -15.02
CA LEU A 73 -0.33 -0.54 -14.75
C LEU A 73 -1.20 -1.62 -15.42
N ASP A 74 -0.94 -1.93 -16.70
CA ASP A 74 -1.68 -2.96 -17.45
C ASP A 74 -1.52 -4.34 -16.81
N THR A 75 -0.32 -4.65 -16.30
CA THR A 75 -0.03 -5.92 -15.62
C THR A 75 -0.82 -6.02 -14.31
N LEU A 76 -0.84 -4.95 -13.52
CA LEU A 76 -1.60 -4.90 -12.26
C LEU A 76 -3.11 -4.98 -12.51
N HIS A 77 -3.59 -4.32 -13.57
CA HIS A 77 -4.98 -4.35 -13.99
C HIS A 77 -5.41 -5.76 -14.39
N GLN A 78 -4.65 -6.44 -15.24
CA GLN A 78 -4.91 -7.83 -15.62
C GLN A 78 -4.94 -8.76 -14.42
N LYS A 79 -4.01 -8.59 -13.48
CA LYS A 79 -3.99 -9.34 -12.22
C LYS A 79 -5.31 -9.12 -11.46
N LEU A 80 -5.66 -7.88 -11.16
CA LEU A 80 -6.89 -7.56 -10.42
C LEU A 80 -8.15 -8.12 -11.10
N MET A 81 -8.26 -7.99 -12.42
CA MET A 81 -9.38 -8.47 -13.22
C MET A 81 -9.58 -9.99 -13.14
N SER A 82 -8.50 -10.76 -13.03
CA SER A 82 -8.61 -12.21 -12.90
C SER A 82 -9.33 -12.64 -11.62
N HIS A 83 -9.22 -11.84 -10.55
CA HIS A 83 -9.85 -12.09 -9.25
C HIS A 83 -11.25 -11.46 -9.13
N THR A 84 -11.51 -10.36 -9.83
CA THR A 84 -12.79 -9.62 -9.78
C THR A 84 -13.76 -9.96 -10.92
N GLN A 85 -13.49 -11.02 -11.70
CA GLN A 85 -14.37 -11.49 -12.79
C GLN A 85 -15.84 -11.73 -12.38
N HIS A 86 -16.07 -12.02 -11.09
CA HIS A 86 -17.39 -12.24 -10.51
C HIS A 86 -18.17 -10.94 -10.23
N MET A 87 -17.48 -9.79 -10.27
CA MET A 87 -18.01 -8.45 -10.00
C MET A 87 -18.35 -7.75 -11.33
N ARG A 88 -19.43 -8.21 -11.97
CA ARG A 88 -19.86 -7.66 -13.26
C ARG A 88 -20.29 -6.19 -13.11
N GLY A 89 -19.91 -5.35 -14.07
CA GLY A 89 -20.24 -3.91 -14.09
C GLY A 89 -19.35 -3.03 -13.22
N ALA A 90 -18.46 -3.60 -12.42
CA ALA A 90 -17.55 -2.85 -11.55
C ALA A 90 -16.17 -2.55 -12.18
N GLN A 91 -15.96 -2.96 -13.43
CA GLN A 91 -14.66 -2.92 -14.09
C GLN A 91 -14.12 -1.48 -14.22
N ASP A 92 -14.99 -0.54 -14.59
CA ASP A 92 -14.60 0.87 -14.72
C ASP A 92 -14.22 1.50 -13.38
N GLN A 93 -14.95 1.17 -12.30
CA GLN A 93 -14.66 1.66 -10.95
C GLN A 93 -13.33 1.10 -10.42
N LEU A 94 -13.06 -0.19 -10.64
CA LEU A 94 -11.80 -0.84 -10.27
C LEU A 94 -10.62 -0.27 -11.06
N ARG A 95 -10.81 -0.03 -12.35
CA ARG A 95 -9.79 0.56 -13.21
C ARG A 95 -9.43 1.97 -12.75
N LEU A 96 -10.43 2.81 -12.50
CA LEU A 96 -10.21 4.16 -12.02
C LEU A 96 -9.50 4.17 -10.66
N ALA A 97 -9.95 3.34 -9.72
CA ALA A 97 -9.31 3.21 -8.41
C ALA A 97 -7.86 2.72 -8.52
N LEU A 98 -7.57 1.79 -9.44
CA LEU A 98 -6.21 1.32 -9.70
C LEU A 98 -5.32 2.43 -10.27
N GLU A 99 -5.83 3.21 -11.22
CA GLU A 99 -5.10 4.34 -11.81
C GLU A 99 -4.76 5.38 -10.74
N VAL A 100 -5.72 5.71 -9.86
CA VAL A 100 -5.49 6.61 -8.73
C VAL A 100 -4.44 6.06 -7.77
N ALA A 101 -4.59 4.81 -7.32
CA ALA A 101 -3.62 4.19 -6.42
C ALA A 101 -2.21 4.13 -7.04
N PHE A 102 -2.11 3.77 -8.32
CA PHE A 102 -0.85 3.70 -9.03
C PHE A 102 -0.15 5.05 -9.09
N LEU A 103 -0.90 6.14 -9.30
CA LEU A 103 -0.36 7.49 -9.30
C LEU A 103 0.07 7.95 -7.91
N SER A 104 -0.72 7.67 -6.87
CA SER A 104 -0.39 8.04 -5.48
C SER A 104 0.93 7.39 -5.02
N HIS A 105 1.17 6.14 -5.41
CA HIS A 105 2.39 5.41 -5.04
C HIS A 105 3.49 5.49 -6.11
N LEU A 106 3.36 6.36 -7.10
CA LEU A 106 4.30 6.41 -8.19
C LEU A 106 5.66 6.95 -7.74
N GLY A 107 6.73 6.25 -8.13
CA GLY A 107 8.09 6.58 -7.72
C GLY A 107 8.44 6.10 -6.31
N GLN A 108 7.45 5.62 -5.54
CA GLN A 108 7.68 4.97 -4.26
C GLN A 108 8.13 3.52 -4.48
N ARG A 109 9.24 3.14 -3.85
CA ARG A 109 9.77 1.79 -3.90
C ARG A 109 9.98 1.23 -2.50
N ARG A 110 9.69 -0.06 -2.35
CA ARG A 110 10.06 -0.83 -1.15
C ARG A 110 11.57 -0.98 -1.07
N ARG A 111 12.07 -1.30 0.13
CA ARG A 111 13.50 -1.59 0.35
C ARG A 111 14.03 -2.76 -0.51
N SER A 112 13.13 -3.65 -0.96
CA SER A 112 13.40 -4.73 -1.92
C SER A 112 13.59 -4.26 -3.37
N GLY A 113 13.19 -3.02 -3.70
CA GLY A 113 13.22 -2.44 -5.03
C GLY A 113 11.90 -2.54 -5.82
N GLU A 114 10.90 -3.26 -5.29
CA GLU A 114 9.55 -3.39 -5.87
C GLU A 114 8.73 -2.11 -5.71
N ALA A 115 7.82 -1.85 -6.65
CA ALA A 115 6.91 -0.70 -6.57
C ALA A 115 5.93 -0.85 -5.41
N TYR A 116 5.67 0.24 -4.68
CA TYR A 116 4.82 0.19 -3.47
C TYR A 116 3.36 -0.19 -3.78
N ILE A 117 2.86 0.19 -4.96
CA ILE A 117 1.51 -0.14 -5.47
C ILE A 117 1.18 -1.64 -5.43
N THR A 118 2.18 -2.51 -5.41
CA THR A 118 2.00 -3.97 -5.29
C THR A 118 1.23 -4.36 -4.01
N HIS A 119 1.36 -3.57 -2.94
CA HIS A 119 0.68 -3.85 -1.67
C HIS A 119 -0.83 -3.58 -1.72
N PRO A 120 -1.31 -2.35 -2.06
CA PRO A 120 -2.74 -2.10 -2.24
C PRO A 120 -3.40 -3.07 -3.21
N VAL A 121 -2.73 -3.42 -4.32
CA VAL A 121 -3.25 -4.41 -5.29
C VAL A 121 -3.38 -5.80 -4.67
N THR A 122 -2.41 -6.22 -3.85
CA THR A 122 -2.47 -7.52 -3.16
C THR A 122 -3.59 -7.56 -2.12
N VAL A 123 -3.78 -6.48 -1.36
CA VAL A 123 -4.89 -6.34 -0.41
C VAL A 123 -6.22 -6.43 -1.15
N ALA A 124 -6.41 -5.64 -2.21
CA ALA A 124 -7.62 -5.67 -3.04
C ALA A 124 -7.89 -7.06 -3.64
N THR A 125 -6.84 -7.77 -4.06
CA THR A 125 -6.94 -9.15 -4.57
C THR A 125 -7.48 -10.11 -3.50
N ILE A 126 -6.98 -10.04 -2.26
CA ILE A 126 -7.45 -10.88 -1.14
C ILE A 126 -8.92 -10.59 -0.82
N LEU A 127 -9.32 -9.32 -0.85
CA LEU A 127 -10.71 -8.92 -0.61
C LEU A 127 -11.64 -9.45 -1.71
N ALA A 128 -11.20 -9.39 -2.97
CA ALA A 128 -11.94 -9.94 -4.10
C ALA A 128 -12.06 -11.48 -4.03
N ASP A 129 -10.99 -12.17 -3.64
CA ASP A 129 -11.00 -13.62 -3.44
C ASP A 129 -11.93 -14.03 -2.29
N SER A 130 -12.01 -13.19 -1.25
CA SER A 130 -12.93 -13.34 -0.12
C SER A 130 -14.39 -13.03 -0.46
N LYS A 131 -14.70 -12.70 -1.72
CA LYS A 131 -16.04 -12.37 -2.22
C LYS A 131 -16.70 -11.19 -1.50
N LEU A 132 -15.90 -10.22 -1.10
CA LEU A 132 -16.41 -8.96 -0.60
C LEU A 132 -16.98 -8.10 -1.72
N ASP A 133 -17.77 -7.11 -1.34
CA ASP A 133 -18.41 -6.17 -2.24
C ASP A 133 -17.40 -5.20 -2.89
N ILE A 134 -17.84 -4.52 -3.95
CA ILE A 134 -16.98 -3.64 -4.73
C ILE A 134 -16.40 -2.50 -3.89
N GLU A 135 -17.18 -1.94 -2.98
CA GLU A 135 -16.74 -0.83 -2.14
C GLU A 135 -15.60 -1.26 -1.21
N SER A 136 -15.67 -2.48 -0.67
CA SER A 136 -14.56 -3.06 0.11
C SER A 136 -13.29 -3.23 -0.71
N VAL A 137 -13.40 -3.74 -1.94
CA VAL A 137 -12.24 -3.94 -2.84
C VAL A 137 -11.62 -2.60 -3.23
N VAL A 138 -12.44 -1.60 -3.58
CA VAL A 138 -12.00 -0.24 -3.92
C VAL A 138 -11.36 0.43 -2.70
N SER A 139 -11.95 0.30 -1.51
CA SER A 139 -11.36 0.80 -0.27
C SER A 139 -9.99 0.19 0.00
N GLY A 140 -9.85 -1.13 -0.14
CA GLY A 140 -8.55 -1.80 0.01
C GLY A 140 -7.51 -1.36 -1.02
N LEU A 141 -7.94 -1.00 -2.23
CA LEU A 141 -7.05 -0.48 -3.27
C LEU A 141 -6.60 0.96 -2.98
N LEU A 142 -7.42 1.75 -2.30
CA LEU A 142 -7.18 3.18 -2.03
C LEU A 142 -6.72 3.48 -0.60
N HIS A 143 -6.65 2.49 0.29
CA HIS A 143 -6.49 2.73 1.74
C HIS A 143 -5.23 3.54 2.11
N ASP A 144 -4.13 3.36 1.38
CA ASP A 144 -2.86 4.07 1.61
C ASP A 144 -2.71 5.34 0.74
N THR A 145 -3.72 5.73 -0.05
CA THR A 145 -3.58 6.84 -1.02
C THR A 145 -3.78 8.24 -0.45
N VAL A 146 -4.35 8.35 0.76
CA VAL A 146 -4.64 9.62 1.44
C VAL A 146 -3.56 9.98 2.48
N GLU A 147 -2.81 8.99 2.96
CA GLU A 147 -1.86 9.14 4.07
C GLU A 147 -0.38 9.29 3.62
N ASP A 148 -0.06 9.07 2.33
CA ASP A 148 1.28 9.20 1.72
C ASP A 148 1.42 10.43 0.78
#